data_AF-A0AAU5GN03-F1
#
_entry.id   AF-A0AAU5GN03-F1
#
_cell.length_a   1.000
_cell.length_b   1.000
_cell.length_c   1.000
_cell.angle_alpha   90.00
_cell.angle_beta   90.00
_cell.angle_gamma   90.00
#
_symmetry.space_group_name_H-M   'P 1'
#
loop_
_entity.id
_entity.type
_entity.pdbx_description
1 polymer ?
#
loop_
_entity_poly.entity_id
_entity_poly.type
_entity_poly.pdbx_seq_one_letter_code
_entity_poly.pdbx_strand_id
1 'polypeptide(L)' 'MGTDNDTNPASGEGGHEHDHEQNDEAERRATEKYVSDLLARGQAVFEGEEPTSRTTHVVKREDDGRLTVRRLRFLGYG' A
#
# COMPACT_ATOMS: atom_id res chain seq x y z
N MET A 1 -34.53 31.67 -42.55
CA MET A 1 -34.35 31.87 -41.09
C MET A 1 -33.78 30.56 -40.59
N GLY A 2 -32.47 30.38 -40.45
CA GLY A 2 -31.52 31.13 -39.59
C GLY A 2 -31.18 30.18 -38.43
N THR A 3 -29.95 29.66 -38.39
CA THR A 3 -29.44 28.64 -37.45
C THR A 3 -28.45 29.24 -36.45
N ASP A 4 -28.79 29.29 -35.16
CA ASP A 4 -27.92 29.73 -34.06
C ASP A 4 -28.76 29.70 -32.75
N ASN A 5 -28.26 29.44 -31.53
CA ASN A 5 -27.04 28.84 -30.99
C ASN A 5 -27.30 28.54 -29.49
N ASP A 6 -26.53 27.63 -28.91
CA ASP A 6 -25.98 27.69 -27.54
C ASP A 6 -26.90 27.65 -26.29
N THR A 7 -26.88 26.55 -25.54
CA THR A 7 -26.37 26.53 -24.16
C THR A 7 -26.14 25.07 -23.75
N ASN A 8 -24.88 24.65 -23.91
CA ASN A 8 -24.12 23.73 -23.07
C ASN A 8 -24.89 23.06 -21.90
N PRO A 9 -25.04 21.72 -21.83
CA PRO A 9 -25.35 21.09 -20.56
C PRO A 9 -24.17 21.37 -19.64
N ALA A 10 -24.41 22.23 -18.65
CA ALA A 10 -23.45 22.63 -17.62
C ALA A 10 -22.53 21.46 -17.31
N SER A 11 -21.25 21.65 -17.62
CA SER A 11 -20.16 20.89 -17.03
C SER A 11 -20.33 21.00 -15.52
N GLY A 12 -21.00 20.01 -14.95
CA GLY A 12 -20.95 19.74 -13.53
C GLY A 12 -19.52 19.29 -13.25
N GLU A 13 -18.67 20.27 -13.00
CA GLU A 13 -17.54 20.13 -12.10
C GLU A 13 -18.05 19.48 -10.80
N GLY A 14 -17.89 18.17 -10.73
CA GLY A 14 -17.91 17.38 -9.51
C GLY A 14 -16.66 16.52 -9.58
N GLY A 15 -15.61 16.98 -8.91
CA GLY A 15 -14.26 16.44 -9.03
C GLY A 15 -14.21 14.93 -8.82
N HIS A 16 -13.22 14.33 -9.50
CA HIS A 16 -12.60 13.09 -9.07
C HIS A 16 -12.28 13.13 -7.57
N GLU A 17 -13.18 12.66 -6.71
CA GLU A 17 -12.86 12.41 -5.29
C GLU A 17 -12.86 10.90 -4.96
N HIS A 18 -13.02 10.02 -5.96
CA HIS A 18 -13.04 8.56 -5.75
C HIS A 18 -11.78 7.81 -6.19
N ASP A 19 -10.70 8.51 -6.58
CA ASP A 19 -9.46 7.87 -7.05
C ASP A 19 -8.43 7.64 -5.93
N HIS A 20 -8.47 8.44 -4.86
CA HIS A 20 -7.55 8.28 -3.73
C HIS A 20 -7.87 7.04 -2.90
N GLU A 21 -9.12 6.89 -2.44
CA GLU A 21 -9.50 5.77 -1.54
C GLU A 21 -9.37 4.37 -2.18
N GLN A 22 -9.57 4.26 -3.50
CA GLN A 22 -9.43 2.99 -4.21
C GLN A 22 -7.96 2.58 -4.39
N ASN A 23 -7.07 3.56 -4.54
CA ASN A 23 -5.63 3.32 -4.64
C ASN A 23 -5.06 2.89 -3.28
N ASP A 24 -5.46 3.58 -2.20
CA ASP A 24 -5.06 3.24 -0.83
C ASP A 24 -5.46 1.80 -0.44
N GLU A 25 -6.66 1.34 -0.81
CA GLU A 25 -7.09 -0.04 -0.56
C GLU A 25 -6.33 -1.07 -1.42
N ALA A 26 -6.05 -0.76 -2.69
CA ALA A 26 -5.26 -1.63 -3.56
C ALA A 26 -3.82 -1.78 -3.05
N GLU A 27 -3.19 -0.67 -2.65
CA GLU A 27 -1.86 -0.62 -2.04
C GLU A 27 -1.82 -1.35 -0.70
N ARG A 28 -2.88 -1.21 0.11
CA ARG A 28 -3.02 -1.95 1.38
C ARG A 28 -3.04 -3.46 1.14
N ARG A 29 -3.90 -3.95 0.25
CA ARG A 29 -3.99 -5.39 -0.08
C ARG A 29 -2.69 -5.93 -0.66
N ALA A 30 -2.02 -5.15 -1.51
CA ALA A 30 -0.71 -5.52 -2.05
C ALA A 30 0.34 -5.65 -0.94
N THR A 31 0.34 -4.72 0.01
CA THR A 31 1.24 -4.73 1.17
C THR A 31 0.96 -5.93 2.08
N GLU A 32 -0.31 -6.21 2.39
CA GLU A 32 -0.70 -7.36 3.20
C GLU A 32 -0.29 -8.69 2.55
N LYS A 33 -0.54 -8.83 1.24
CA LYS A 33 -0.09 -10.00 0.48
C LYS A 33 1.43 -10.15 0.51
N TYR A 34 2.16 -9.05 0.35
CA TYR A 34 3.63 -9.05 0.41
C TYR A 34 4.13 -9.48 1.80
N VAL A 35 3.53 -8.97 2.87
CA VAL A 35 3.85 -9.37 4.25
C VAL A 35 3.58 -10.86 4.46
N SER A 36 2.40 -11.36 4.06
CA SER A 36 2.05 -12.77 4.19
C SER A 36 3.02 -13.68 3.45
N ASP A 37 3.44 -13.30 2.23
CA ASP A 37 4.42 -14.06 1.45
C ASP A 37 5.80 -14.10 2.13
N LEU A 38 6.28 -12.98 2.68
CA LEU A 38 7.55 -12.95 3.42
C LEU A 38 7.49 -13.80 4.70
N LEU A 39 6.38 -13.77 5.44
CA LEU A 39 6.17 -14.59 6.63
C LEU A 39 6.12 -16.08 6.27
N ALA A 40 5.39 -16.46 5.22
CA ALA A 40 5.30 -17.83 4.74
C ALA A 40 6.67 -18.40 4.30
N ARG A 41 7.55 -17.53 3.76
CA ARG A 41 8.92 -17.89 3.39
C ARG A 41 9.91 -17.88 4.56
N GLY A 42 9.48 -17.45 5.76
CA GLY A 42 10.37 -17.23 6.91
C GLY A 42 11.39 -16.10 6.70
N GLN A 43 11.11 -15.19 5.77
CA GLN A 43 11.96 -14.05 5.42
C GLN A 43 11.57 -12.76 6.17
N ALA A 44 10.43 -12.76 6.86
CA ALA A 44 10.01 -11.69 7.75
C ALA A 44 9.67 -12.22 9.14
N VAL A 45 9.78 -11.34 10.14
CA VAL A 45 9.28 -11.54 11.51
C VAL A 45 8.63 -10.24 11.99
N PHE A 46 7.76 -10.30 12.99
CA PHE A 46 7.22 -9.08 13.59
C PHE A 46 8.25 -8.39 14.50
N GLU A 47 8.09 -7.08 14.69
CA GLU A 47 8.89 -6.31 15.64
C GLU A 47 8.76 -6.92 17.05
N GLY A 48 9.89 -7.32 17.64
CA GLY A 48 9.94 -7.99 18.94
C GLY A 48 10.01 -9.52 18.89
N GLU A 49 9.81 -10.14 17.72
CA GLU A 49 10.08 -11.57 17.52
C GLU A 49 11.57 -11.83 17.21
N GLU A 50 12.04 -13.02 17.56
CA GLU A 50 13.43 -13.42 17.31
C GLU A 50 13.66 -13.66 15.81
N PRO A 51 14.53 -12.88 15.14
CA PRO A 51 14.84 -13.09 13.74
C PRO A 51 15.72 -14.32 13.55
N THR A 52 15.47 -15.07 12.48
CA THR A 52 16.33 -16.17 12.05
C THR A 52 17.43 -15.67 11.11
N SER A 53 18.42 -16.51 10.81
CA SER A 53 19.45 -16.20 9.80
C SER A 53 18.92 -15.97 8.38
N ARG A 54 17.65 -16.33 8.11
CA ARG A 54 16.97 -16.10 6.82
C ARG A 54 16.05 -14.89 6.84
N THR A 55 15.79 -14.34 8.01
CA THR A 55 14.99 -13.14 8.16
C THR A 55 15.74 -12.00 7.48
N THR A 56 15.04 -11.26 6.63
CA THR A 56 15.56 -10.12 5.87
C THR A 56 14.69 -8.87 6.06
N HIS A 57 13.49 -9.04 6.62
CA HIS A 57 12.52 -7.98 6.85
C HIS A 57 11.96 -8.06 8.27
N VAL A 58 11.61 -6.90 8.82
CA VAL A 58 10.81 -6.79 10.04
C VAL A 58 9.49 -6.14 9.66
N VAL A 59 8.41 -6.73 10.13
CA VAL A 59 7.05 -6.21 10.01
C VAL A 59 6.72 -5.47 11.28
N LYS A 60 6.37 -4.20 11.16
CA LYS A 60 5.84 -3.41 12.26
C LYS A 60 4.35 -3.19 12.04
N ARG A 61 3.56 -3.50 13.08
CA ARG A 61 2.16 -3.10 13.13
C ARG A 61 2.10 -1.71 13.75
N GLU A 62 1.57 -0.76 12.99
CA GLU A 62 1.30 0.58 13.49
C GLU A 62 0.04 0.58 14.35
N ASP A 63 -0.11 1.60 15.19
CA ASP A 63 -1.24 1.73 16.13
C ASP A 63 -2.60 1.83 15.40
N ASP A 64 -2.58 2.40 14.19
CA ASP A 64 -3.72 2.48 13.26
C ASP A 64 -4.08 1.14 12.59
N GLY A 65 -3.31 0.07 12.85
CA GLY A 65 -3.51 -1.25 12.26
C GLY A 65 -2.86 -1.44 10.89
N ARG A 66 -2.13 -0.45 10.38
CA ARG A 66 -1.32 -0.56 9.16
C ARG A 66 -0.10 -1.46 9.39
N LEU A 67 0.25 -2.27 8.38
CA LEU A 67 1.48 -3.06 8.37
C LEU A 67 2.54 -2.32 7.57
N THR A 68 3.69 -2.06 8.19
CA THR A 68 4.86 -1.51 7.51
C THR A 68 5.97 -2.56 7.48
N VAL A 69 6.66 -2.64 6.35
CA VAL A 69 7.77 -3.58 6.16
C VAL A 69 9.07 -2.80 6.10
N ARG A 70 10.01 -3.13 6.97
CA ARG A 70 11.35 -2.56 6.97
C ARG A 70 12.38 -3.63 6.68
N ARG A 71 13.20 -3.41 5.64
CA ARG A 71 14.29 -4.32 5.32
C ARG A 71 15.39 -4.20 6.38
N LEU A 72 15.79 -5.33 6.94
CA LEU A 72 16.95 -5.40 7.81
C LEU A 72 18.22 -5.23 6.98
N ARG A 73 19.09 -4.31 7.40
CA ARG A 73 20.47 -4.27 6.93
C ARG A 73 21.26 -5.29 7.72
N PHE A 74 21.21 -6.55 7.30
CA PHE A 74 22.26 -7.49 7.70
C PHE A 74 23.53 -7.06 6.95
N LEU A 75 24.48 -6.45 7.68
CA LEU A 75 25.88 -6.58 7.32
C LEU A 75 26.14 -8.09 7.36
N GLY A 76 26.40 -8.70 6.19
CA GLY A 76 26.69 -10.12 6.12
C GLY A 76 27.79 -10.44 7.14
N TYR A 77 27.50 -11.33 8.08
CA TYR A 77 28.54 -12.05 8.79
C TYR A 77 29.23 -12.93 7.73
N GLY A 78 30.28 -12.37 7.14
CA GLY A 78 31.33 -13.07 6.41
C GLY A 78 32.57 -13.09 7.27
#